data_AF-A0A944XPV1-F1
#
_entry.id   AF-A0A944XPV1-F1
#
_cell.length_a   1.000
_cell.length_b   1.000
_cell.length_c   1.000
_cell.angle_alpha   90.00
_cell.angle_beta   90.00
_cell.angle_gamma   90.00
#
_symmetry.space_group_name_H-M   'P 1'
#
loop_
_entity.id
_entity.type
_entity.pdbx_description
1 polymer ?
#
loop_
_entity_poly.entity_id
_entity_poly.type
_entity_poly.pdbx_seq_one_letter_code
_entity_poly.pdbx_strand_id
1 'polypeptide(L)'
;MKKHLFFLLILGMTFLIPAQASLFDNAGDEDMPPTQDEAFQFAIDVASPTALSARFTVAPGNYVYRDKIKFEIKADTPIQILPYQLPESKTKDDEIFGPTEVYLQDINIPLSLNRSQVEQTVTFVAHYQGCSETFNICYPPTKKSFELLLPAYIATDINSPSSPVANQPLSEQDQLAKSLAQDNLFKVLLSFFGIGILLAFTPCVFPMIPILSSIIVGEGDNITTRRAFTLSLVYVLAMSVTYTIAGLLTGLLGANIQTMLQNPWVIGSFSALFVILSLSMFG
;
A
#
# COMPACT_ATOMS: atom_id res chain seq x y z
N MET A 1 -27.41 -33.43 -38.87
CA MET A 1 -26.23 -33.05 -39.68
C MET A 1 -26.15 -31.54 -39.98
N LYS A 2 -27.25 -30.84 -40.32
CA LYS A 2 -27.24 -29.38 -40.61
C LYS A 2 -26.83 -28.46 -39.45
N LYS A 3 -27.10 -28.81 -38.18
CA LYS A 3 -26.71 -28.00 -37.01
C LYS A 3 -25.20 -28.07 -36.68
N HIS A 4 -24.56 -29.23 -36.86
CA HIS A 4 -23.12 -29.36 -36.66
C HIS A 4 -22.32 -28.71 -37.80
N LEU A 5 -22.86 -28.70 -39.02
CA LEU A 5 -22.25 -27.99 -40.15
C LEU A 5 -22.26 -26.46 -39.95
N PHE A 6 -23.31 -25.91 -39.33
CA PHE A 6 -23.38 -24.48 -39.00
C PHE A 6 -22.43 -24.09 -37.86
N PHE A 7 -22.24 -24.97 -36.87
CA PHE A 7 -21.29 -24.74 -35.78
C PHE A 7 -19.82 -24.83 -36.25
N LEU A 8 -19.51 -25.75 -37.17
CA LEU A 8 -18.18 -25.84 -37.80
C LEU A 8 -17.88 -24.65 -38.74
N LEU A 9 -18.90 -24.07 -39.37
CA LEU A 9 -18.75 -22.91 -40.25
C LEU A 9 -18.54 -21.60 -39.45
N ILE A 10 -19.10 -21.51 -38.24
CA ILE A 10 -18.85 -20.38 -37.31
C ILE A 10 -17.47 -20.51 -36.62
N LEU A 11 -17.03 -21.73 -36.29
CA LEU A 11 -15.70 -21.95 -35.71
C LEU A 11 -14.55 -21.75 -36.73
N GLY A 12 -14.81 -21.93 -38.04
CA GLY A 12 -13.83 -21.71 -39.09
C GLY A 12 -13.58 -20.24 -39.46
N MET A 13 -14.53 -19.35 -39.18
CA MET A 13 -14.46 -17.94 -39.59
C MET A 13 -13.67 -17.04 -38.62
N THR A 14 -13.26 -17.57 -37.46
CA THR A 14 -12.47 -16.85 -36.46
C THR A 14 -10.95 -17.03 -36.60
N PHE A 15 -10.46 -17.81 -37.56
CA PHE A 15 -9.03 -18.19 -37.64
C PHE A 15 -8.20 -17.54 -38.76
N LEU A 16 -8.71 -16.53 -39.47
CA LEU A 16 -8.04 -15.96 -40.66
C LEU A 16 -7.85 -14.43 -40.64
N ILE A 17 -7.87 -13.77 -39.48
CA ILE A 17 -7.45 -12.37 -39.39
C ILE A 17 -5.95 -12.31 -39.10
N PRO A 18 -5.09 -11.88 -40.03
CA PRO A 18 -3.76 -11.45 -39.67
C PRO A 18 -3.91 -10.16 -38.85
N ALA A 19 -3.55 -10.19 -37.58
CA ALA A 19 -3.48 -9.01 -36.74
C ALA A 19 -2.34 -8.11 -37.22
N GLN A 20 -2.63 -7.26 -38.20
CA GLN A 20 -1.76 -6.15 -38.60
C GLN A 20 -2.26 -4.91 -37.87
N ALA A 21 -1.75 -4.72 -36.65
CA ALA A 21 -1.93 -3.50 -35.90
C ALA A 21 -1.07 -2.38 -36.53
N SER A 22 -1.64 -1.64 -37.46
CA SER A 22 -1.03 -0.41 -38.02
C SER A 22 -2.08 0.69 -38.27
N LEU A 23 -2.97 0.91 -37.30
CA LEU A 23 -3.98 1.98 -37.32
C LEU A 23 -3.60 3.15 -36.40
N PHE A 24 -2.42 3.13 -35.76
CA PHE A 24 -1.94 4.17 -34.85
C PHE A 24 -0.65 4.87 -35.31
N ASP A 25 -0.09 4.51 -36.46
CA ASP A 25 1.24 4.98 -36.90
C ASP A 25 1.22 6.38 -37.58
N ASN A 26 0.15 7.15 -37.38
CA ASN A 26 -0.02 8.51 -37.93
C ASN A 26 -0.80 9.43 -36.99
N ALA A 27 -0.66 9.23 -35.68
CA ALA A 27 -0.91 10.29 -34.71
C ALA A 27 0.42 11.02 -34.51
N GLY A 28 0.45 12.33 -34.76
CA GLY A 28 1.64 13.14 -34.51
C GLY A 28 2.10 12.97 -33.07
N ASP A 29 3.41 12.97 -32.88
CA ASP A 29 4.14 12.80 -31.60
C ASP A 29 3.71 13.78 -30.47
N GLU A 30 2.77 14.69 -30.73
CA GLU A 30 2.29 15.71 -29.80
C GLU A 30 1.05 15.28 -29.00
N ASP A 31 0.38 14.18 -29.36
CA ASP A 31 -0.87 13.73 -28.70
C ASP A 31 -0.70 12.55 -27.73
N MET A 32 0.51 11.98 -27.59
CA MET A 32 0.76 10.91 -26.62
C MET A 32 1.31 11.48 -25.31
N PRO A 33 0.75 11.12 -24.14
CA PRO A 33 1.36 11.51 -22.88
C PRO A 33 2.79 10.98 -22.79
N PRO A 34 3.75 11.80 -22.30
CA PRO A 34 5.13 11.36 -22.14
C PRO A 34 5.17 10.14 -21.22
N THR A 35 6.19 9.31 -21.36
CA THR A 35 6.40 8.24 -20.39
C THR A 35 6.75 8.84 -19.03
N GLN A 36 6.56 8.09 -17.93
CA GLN A 36 6.84 8.59 -16.58
C GLN A 36 8.29 9.08 -16.41
N ASP A 37 9.24 8.43 -17.07
CA ASP A 37 10.66 8.77 -17.01
C ASP A 37 11.01 10.02 -17.84
N GLU A 38 10.22 10.30 -18.88
CA GLU A 38 10.33 11.55 -19.65
C GLU A 38 9.67 12.71 -18.91
N ALA A 39 8.53 12.46 -18.26
CA ALA A 39 7.79 13.45 -17.48
C ALA A 39 8.53 13.87 -16.21
N PHE A 40 9.20 12.92 -15.56
CA PHE A 40 9.89 13.12 -14.29
C PHE A 40 11.29 12.48 -14.30
N GLN A 41 12.29 13.29 -14.61
CA GLN A 41 13.68 12.85 -14.60
C GLN A 41 14.26 13.08 -13.20
N PHE A 42 14.68 12.01 -12.54
CA PHE A 42 15.33 12.08 -11.24
C PHE A 42 16.83 11.79 -11.36
N ALA A 43 17.65 12.66 -10.78
CA ALA A 43 19.09 12.52 -10.69
C ALA A 43 19.55 12.69 -9.23
N ILE A 44 20.61 11.97 -8.87
CA ILE A 44 21.19 12.02 -7.53
C ILE A 44 22.72 12.11 -7.66
N ASP A 45 23.29 13.13 -7.04
CA ASP A 45 24.73 13.40 -7.08
C ASP A 45 25.31 13.40 -5.66
N VAL A 46 26.55 12.94 -5.53
CA VAL A 46 27.31 13.05 -4.27
C VAL A 46 27.99 14.41 -4.23
N ALA A 47 27.38 15.37 -3.52
CA ALA A 47 27.90 16.73 -3.41
C ALA A 47 29.09 16.82 -2.44
N SER A 48 29.07 16.02 -1.37
CA SER A 48 30.18 15.84 -0.44
C SER A 48 30.11 14.43 0.17
N PRO A 49 31.14 13.98 0.93
CA PRO A 49 31.09 12.66 1.56
C PRO A 49 29.91 12.43 2.49
N THR A 50 29.30 13.50 3.01
CA THR A 50 28.13 13.47 3.89
C THR A 50 26.92 14.21 3.33
N ALA A 51 26.96 14.67 2.08
CA ALA A 51 25.85 15.39 1.46
C ALA A 51 25.57 14.88 0.05
N LEU A 52 24.29 14.61 -0.22
CA LEU A 52 23.77 14.27 -1.53
C LEU A 52 22.90 15.41 -2.07
N SER A 53 22.83 15.54 -3.39
CA SER A 53 21.95 16.49 -4.08
C SER A 53 20.95 15.70 -4.91
N ALA A 54 19.70 15.66 -4.47
CA ALA A 54 18.61 15.00 -5.18
C ALA A 54 17.90 16.03 -6.07
N ARG A 55 17.93 15.83 -7.39
CA ARG A 55 17.37 16.73 -8.39
C ARG A 55 16.20 16.07 -9.11
N PHE A 56 15.08 16.75 -9.16
CA PHE A 56 13.96 16.39 -10.04
C PHE A 56 13.85 17.44 -11.14
N THR A 57 13.82 16.97 -12.38
CA THR A 57 13.46 17.77 -13.55
C THR A 57 12.05 17.39 -13.98
N VAL A 58 11.15 18.37 -13.99
CA VAL A 58 9.72 18.18 -14.24
C VAL A 58 9.38 18.73 -15.61
N ALA A 59 8.92 17.87 -16.52
CA ALA A 59 8.56 18.29 -17.86
C ALA A 59 7.36 19.26 -17.84
N PRO A 60 7.29 20.24 -18.75
CA PRO A 60 6.19 21.22 -18.79
C PRO A 60 4.81 20.56 -18.81
N GLY A 61 3.87 21.10 -18.03
CA GLY A 61 2.52 20.55 -17.91
C GLY A 61 2.41 19.31 -17.01
N ASN A 62 3.48 18.96 -16.29
CA ASN A 62 3.47 17.91 -15.26
C ASN A 62 3.79 18.49 -13.89
N TYR A 63 3.44 17.76 -12.84
CA TYR A 63 3.75 18.16 -11.47
C TYR A 63 3.97 16.94 -10.57
N VAL A 64 4.81 17.10 -9.55
CA VAL A 64 5.12 16.08 -8.53
C VAL A 64 4.50 16.48 -7.20
N TYR A 65 3.89 15.53 -6.50
CA TYR A 65 3.31 15.79 -5.18
C TYR A 65 4.40 15.88 -4.11
N ARG A 66 4.37 16.95 -3.31
CA ARG A 66 5.35 17.19 -2.24
C ARG A 66 5.34 16.10 -1.18
N ASP A 67 4.16 15.68 -0.75
CA ASP A 67 3.96 14.68 0.32
C ASP A 67 4.29 13.24 -0.13
N LYS A 68 4.44 13.02 -1.43
CA LYS A 68 4.78 11.72 -2.02
C LYS A 68 6.28 11.54 -2.28
N ILE A 69 7.10 12.57 -2.08
CA ILE A 69 8.56 12.47 -2.19
C ILE A 69 9.15 11.86 -0.92
N LYS A 70 9.74 10.67 -1.03
CA LYS A 70 10.44 9.99 0.06
C LYS A 70 11.77 9.42 -0.42
N PHE A 71 12.76 9.43 0.45
CA PHE A 71 14.10 8.90 0.16
C PHE A 71 14.47 7.81 1.17
N GLU A 72 15.05 6.73 0.67
CA GLU A 72 15.56 5.62 1.47
C GLU A 72 16.98 5.29 1.02
N ILE A 73 17.83 4.82 1.95
CA ILE A 73 19.14 4.26 1.63
C ILE A 73 19.19 2.84 2.16
N LYS A 74 19.55 1.90 1.29
CA LYS A 74 19.82 0.51 1.62
C LYS A 74 21.33 0.30 1.54
N ALA A 75 21.92 -0.11 2.65
CA ALA A 75 23.34 -0.37 2.78
C ALA A 75 23.56 -1.48 3.82
N ASP A 76 24.72 -2.16 3.72
CA ASP A 76 25.12 -3.18 4.68
C ASP A 76 25.52 -2.59 6.05
N THR A 77 25.87 -1.31 6.07
CA THR A 77 26.19 -0.55 7.28
C THR A 77 25.08 0.44 7.63
N PRO A 78 24.92 0.80 8.92
CA PRO A 78 23.90 1.76 9.32
C PRO A 78 24.21 3.15 8.75
N ILE A 79 23.39 3.58 7.81
CA ILE A 79 23.40 4.94 7.24
C ILE A 79 22.01 5.52 7.41
N GLN A 80 21.95 6.76 7.85
CA GLN A 80 20.68 7.47 7.99
C GLN A 80 20.73 8.77 7.21
N ILE A 81 19.66 9.06 6.47
CA ILE A 81 19.42 10.39 5.93
C ILE A 81 18.92 11.24 7.10
N LEU A 82 19.61 12.35 7.36
CA LEU A 82 19.19 13.34 8.36
C LEU A 82 17.91 14.04 7.90
N PRO A 83 17.13 14.66 8.81
CA PRO A 83 15.96 15.43 8.43
C PRO A 83 16.30 16.46 7.34
N TYR A 84 15.56 16.42 6.25
CA TYR A 84 15.73 17.31 5.10
C TYR A 84 14.53 18.24 4.98
N GLN A 85 14.76 19.42 4.44
CA GLN A 85 13.71 20.39 4.16
C GLN A 85 13.42 20.38 2.67
N LEU A 86 12.16 20.12 2.31
CA LEU A 86 11.69 20.24 0.94
C LEU A 86 11.52 21.72 0.56
N PRO A 87 11.86 22.11 -0.68
CA PRO A 87 11.75 23.50 -1.14
C PRO A 87 10.31 23.99 -1.15
N GLU A 88 10.13 25.30 -1.37
CA GLU A 88 8.82 25.92 -1.45
C GLU A 88 7.96 25.30 -2.56
N SER A 89 6.78 24.83 -2.19
CA SER A 89 5.79 24.19 -3.07
C SER A 89 4.65 25.14 -3.40
N LYS A 90 3.91 24.83 -4.46
CA LYS A 90 2.68 25.55 -4.82
C LYS A 90 1.47 24.72 -4.41
N THR A 91 0.48 25.34 -3.79
CA THR A 91 -0.80 24.69 -3.54
C THR A 91 -1.57 24.57 -4.86
N LYS A 92 -2.05 23.37 -5.15
CA LYS A 92 -2.90 23.05 -6.30
C LYS A 92 -4.11 22.28 -5.78
N ASP A 93 -5.29 22.64 -6.27
CA ASP A 93 -6.49 21.84 -6.07
C ASP A 93 -6.55 20.79 -7.19
N ASP A 94 -6.38 19.53 -6.82
CA ASP A 94 -6.39 18.39 -7.72
C ASP A 94 -7.73 17.65 -7.63
N GLU A 95 -8.27 17.19 -8.76
CA GLU A 95 -9.59 16.55 -8.77
C GLU A 95 -9.62 15.21 -8.02
N ILE A 96 -8.48 14.53 -7.89
CA ILE A 96 -8.36 13.22 -7.25
C ILE A 96 -8.06 13.36 -5.76
N PHE A 97 -7.16 14.26 -5.40
CA PHE A 97 -6.64 14.40 -4.03
C PHE A 97 -7.06 15.68 -3.31
N GLY A 98 -7.72 16.62 -3.99
CA GLY A 98 -8.11 17.92 -3.46
C GLY A 98 -6.93 18.88 -3.29
N PRO A 99 -6.95 19.77 -2.28
CA PRO A 99 -5.91 20.76 -2.07
C PRO A 99 -4.60 20.10 -1.61
N THR A 100 -3.63 20.06 -2.52
CA THR A 100 -2.32 19.42 -2.32
C THR A 100 -1.18 20.37 -2.65
N GLU A 101 0.00 20.11 -2.08
CA GLU A 101 1.21 20.87 -2.40
C GLU A 101 2.00 20.14 -3.49
N VAL A 102 2.31 20.85 -4.58
CA VAL A 102 2.94 20.27 -5.77
C VAL A 102 4.13 21.10 -6.25
N TYR A 103 5.00 20.44 -7.00
CA TYR A 103 6.13 21.03 -7.72
C TYR A 103 5.89 20.95 -9.22
N LEU A 104 5.73 22.11 -9.85
CA LEU A 104 5.59 22.27 -11.31
C LEU A 104 6.91 22.59 -11.99
N GLN A 105 7.96 22.85 -11.21
CA GLN A 105 9.28 23.26 -11.66
C GLN A 105 10.32 22.30 -11.10
N ASP A 106 11.51 22.37 -11.68
CA ASP A 106 12.66 21.63 -11.22
C ASP A 106 12.98 21.96 -9.76
N ILE A 107 13.26 20.93 -8.98
CA ILE A 107 13.59 21.07 -7.56
C ILE A 107 14.93 20.41 -7.27
N ASN A 108 15.69 21.04 -6.38
CA ASN A 108 16.90 20.47 -5.80
C ASN A 108 16.73 20.32 -4.29
N ILE A 109 16.98 19.11 -3.78
CA ILE A 109 16.79 18.75 -2.39
C ILE A 109 18.15 18.32 -1.83
N PRO A 110 18.79 19.14 -0.98
CA PRO A 110 20.02 18.75 -0.32
C PRO A 110 19.70 17.74 0.79
N LEU A 111 20.35 16.59 0.75
CA LEU A 111 20.20 15.52 1.74
C LEU A 111 21.52 15.36 2.50
N SER A 112 21.46 15.42 3.82
CA SER A 112 22.63 15.17 4.67
C SER A 112 22.61 13.74 5.20
N LEU A 113 23.76 13.10 5.27
CA LEU A 113 23.91 11.71 5.70
C LEU A 113 24.64 11.63 7.04
N ASN A 114 24.13 10.76 7.91
CA ASN A 114 24.85 10.26 9.07
C ASN A 114 25.35 8.85 8.74
N ARG A 115 26.67 8.68 8.62
CA ARG A 115 27.33 7.45 8.19
C ARG A 115 28.71 7.29 8.82
N SER A 116 29.26 6.08 8.71
CA SER A 116 30.67 5.81 9.03
C SER A 116 31.62 6.47 8.02
N GLN A 117 32.85 6.72 8.46
CA GLN A 117 33.91 7.38 7.69
C GLN A 117 34.53 6.52 6.58
N VAL A 118 34.05 5.28 6.42
CA VAL A 118 34.59 4.28 5.49
C VAL A 118 33.95 4.45 4.11
N GLU A 119 34.73 4.28 3.05
CA GLU A 119 34.21 4.22 1.67
C GLU A 119 33.29 3.02 1.48
N GLN A 120 32.12 3.22 0.88
CA GLN A 120 31.16 2.14 0.66
C GLN A 120 30.16 2.48 -0.44
N THR A 121 29.74 1.45 -1.16
CA THR A 121 28.65 1.50 -2.14
C THR A 121 27.32 1.35 -1.42
N VAL A 122 26.33 2.16 -1.81
CA VAL A 122 25.00 2.12 -1.23
C VAL A 122 23.94 2.19 -2.32
N THR A 123 22.77 1.62 -2.06
CA THR A 123 21.62 1.75 -2.95
C THR A 123 20.70 2.84 -2.42
N PHE A 124 20.64 3.97 -3.12
CA PHE A 124 19.70 5.04 -2.86
C PHE A 124 18.38 4.77 -3.59
N VAL A 125 17.25 4.91 -2.90
CA VAL A 125 15.92 4.68 -3.46
C VAL A 125 15.09 5.96 -3.31
N ALA A 126 14.68 6.53 -4.44
CA ALA A 126 13.74 7.65 -4.52
C ALA A 126 12.33 7.13 -4.77
N HIS A 127 11.39 7.55 -3.92
CA HIS A 127 9.97 7.31 -4.07
C HIS A 127 9.29 8.64 -4.42
N TYR A 128 8.51 8.65 -5.49
CA TYR A 128 7.77 9.84 -5.90
C TYR A 128 6.54 9.47 -6.72
N GLN A 129 5.62 10.42 -6.81
CA GLN A 129 4.43 10.31 -7.65
C GLN A 129 4.11 11.69 -8.21
N GLY A 130 3.67 11.72 -9.47
CA GLY A 130 3.25 12.93 -10.13
C GLY A 130 2.16 12.66 -11.16
N CYS A 131 1.59 13.74 -11.68
CA CYS A 131 0.54 13.71 -12.69
C CYS A 131 0.83 14.71 -13.80
N SER A 132 0.18 14.51 -14.93
CA SER A 132 0.18 15.41 -16.06
C SER A 132 -1.10 16.22 -16.07
N GLU A 133 -0.98 17.54 -15.98
CA GLU A 133 -2.09 18.47 -16.15
C GLU A 133 -2.51 18.57 -17.62
N THR A 134 -1.55 18.50 -18.55
CA THR A 134 -1.83 18.54 -19.98
C THR A 134 -2.72 17.39 -20.44
N PHE A 135 -2.49 16.19 -19.90
CA PHE A 135 -3.20 14.98 -20.31
C PHE A 135 -4.25 14.50 -19.28
N ASN A 136 -4.40 15.19 -18.14
CA ASN A 136 -5.27 14.81 -17.02
C ASN A 136 -5.08 13.35 -16.57
N ILE A 137 -3.84 12.88 -16.53
CA ILE A 137 -3.48 11.53 -16.08
C ILE A 137 -2.54 11.57 -14.87
N CYS A 138 -2.71 10.62 -13.97
CA CYS A 138 -1.79 10.42 -12.85
C CYS A 138 -0.96 9.15 -13.04
N TYR A 139 0.35 9.28 -12.88
CA TYR A 139 1.25 8.14 -12.97
C TYR A 139 1.25 7.36 -11.64
N PRO A 140 1.51 6.04 -11.67
CA PRO A 140 1.62 5.25 -10.46
C PRO A 140 2.80 5.69 -9.58
N PRO A 141 2.77 5.42 -8.27
CA PRO A 141 3.91 5.63 -7.38
C PRO A 141 5.13 4.85 -7.86
N THR A 142 6.24 5.55 -8.10
CA THR A 142 7.44 4.97 -8.69
C THR A 142 8.60 4.98 -7.72
N LYS A 143 9.42 3.94 -7.83
CA LYS A 143 10.64 3.74 -7.05
C LYS A 143 11.83 3.68 -8.01
N LYS A 144 12.76 4.61 -7.90
CA LYS A 144 14.01 4.60 -8.66
C LYS A 144 15.19 4.30 -7.75
N SER A 145 15.97 3.29 -8.10
CA SER A 145 17.14 2.86 -7.33
C SER A 145 18.42 3.27 -8.05
N PHE A 146 19.37 3.83 -7.31
CA PHE A 146 20.67 4.27 -7.82
C PHE A 146 21.77 3.70 -6.94
N GLU A 147 22.82 3.17 -7.58
CA GLU A 147 24.03 2.78 -6.86
C GLU A 147 24.94 4.01 -6.73
N LEU A 148 25.28 4.36 -5.49
CA LEU A 148 26.12 5.50 -5.18
C LEU A 148 27.40 5.03 -4.49
N LEU A 149 28.53 5.51 -4.99
CA LEU A 149 29.83 5.36 -4.34
C LEU A 149 30.03 6.55 -3.40
N LEU A 150 29.98 6.28 -2.09
CA LEU A 150 30.19 7.30 -1.08
C LEU A 150 31.65 7.25 -0.60
N PRO A 151 32.44 8.31 -0.82
CA PRO A 151 33.86 8.33 -0.49
C PRO A 151 34.09 8.29 1.03
N ALA A 152 35.29 7.85 1.43
CA ALA A 152 35.76 8.00 2.80
C ALA A 152 35.94 9.49 3.16
N TYR A 153 35.74 9.84 4.43
CA TYR A 153 35.98 11.20 4.91
C TYR A 153 36.46 11.22 6.36
N ILE A 154 37.18 12.27 6.71
CA ILE A 154 37.62 12.52 8.08
C ILE A 154 36.61 13.50 8.70
N ALA A 155 35.89 13.10 9.74
CA ALA A 155 35.03 14.03 10.47
C ALA A 155 35.92 15.01 11.24
N THR A 156 35.92 16.27 10.83
CA THR A 156 36.37 17.35 11.70
C THR A 156 35.22 17.67 12.65
N ASP A 157 35.36 17.30 13.92
CA ASP A 157 34.44 17.64 15.00
C ASP A 157 34.26 19.16 15.06
N ILE A 158 33.11 19.65 14.61
CA ILE A 158 32.64 20.99 14.92
C ILE A 158 31.45 20.82 15.85
N ASN A 159 31.73 21.03 17.14
CA ASN A 159 30.74 21.17 18.21
C ASN A 159 29.46 21.86 17.73
N SER A 160 28.33 21.14 17.79
CA SER A 160 27.00 21.75 17.77
C SER A 160 26.15 21.17 18.92
N PRO A 161 25.46 22.05 19.68
CA PRO A 161 24.81 21.70 20.93
C PRO A 161 23.58 20.81 20.70
N SER A 162 23.47 19.77 21.54
CA SER A 162 22.34 18.85 21.62
C SER A 162 21.04 19.58 21.98
N SER A 163 20.04 19.48 21.11
CA SER A 163 18.61 19.70 21.43
C SER A 163 17.83 18.39 21.27
N PRO A 164 16.74 18.19 22.02
CA PRO A 164 16.25 16.86 22.37
C PRO A 164 15.52 16.16 21.21
N VAL A 165 15.68 14.84 21.20
CA VAL A 165 15.09 13.87 20.26
C VAL A 165 13.57 13.98 20.22
N ALA A 166 13.01 14.20 19.02
CA ALA A 166 11.60 14.05 18.72
C ALA A 166 11.38 12.86 17.76
N ASN A 167 10.58 11.91 18.25
CA ASN A 167 9.99 10.69 17.65
C ASN A 167 10.14 10.42 16.14
N GLN A 168 10.63 9.22 15.83
CA GLN A 168 10.44 8.52 14.54
C GLN A 168 8.98 8.04 14.37
N PRO A 169 8.47 7.88 13.13
CA PRO A 169 7.13 7.35 12.88
C PRO A 169 7.08 5.86 13.22
N LEU A 170 6.33 5.53 14.27
CA LEU A 170 6.01 4.16 14.65
C LEU A 170 5.00 3.58 13.64
N SER A 171 5.11 2.30 13.31
CA SER A 171 4.04 1.58 12.59
C SER A 171 2.71 1.76 13.35
N GLU A 172 1.58 1.91 12.66
CA GLU A 172 0.28 2.09 13.33
C GLU A 172 -0.03 0.91 14.27
N GLN A 173 0.45 -0.29 13.94
CA GLN A 173 0.39 -1.46 14.83
C GLN A 173 1.24 -1.30 16.09
N ASP A 174 2.44 -0.71 15.97
CA ASP A 174 3.31 -0.43 17.12
C ASP A 174 2.76 0.72 17.97
N GLN A 175 2.05 1.67 17.34
CA GLN A 175 1.37 2.76 18.04
C GLN A 175 0.17 2.24 18.86
N LEU A 176 -0.59 1.28 18.31
CA LEU A 176 -1.64 0.56 19.03
C LEU A 176 -1.05 -0.29 20.17
N ALA A 177 0.02 -1.05 19.91
CA ALA A 177 0.68 -1.85 20.94
C ALA A 177 1.22 -0.98 22.10
N LYS A 178 1.74 0.21 21.79
CA LYS A 178 2.22 1.17 22.78
C LYS A 178 1.08 1.82 23.58
N SER A 179 -0.05 2.14 22.95
CA SER A 179 -1.26 2.59 23.65
C SER A 179 -1.77 1.51 24.60
N LEU A 180 -1.79 0.25 24.17
CA LEU A 180 -2.19 -0.89 25.03
C LEU A 180 -1.26 -1.11 26.23
N ALA A 181 0.05 -0.84 26.08
CA ALA A 181 1.02 -0.99 27.16
C ALA A 181 0.97 0.14 28.20
N GLN A 182 0.47 1.32 27.81
CA GLN A 182 0.49 2.53 28.65
C GLN A 182 -0.89 2.94 29.18
N ASP A 183 -1.98 2.47 28.58
CA ASP A 183 -3.35 2.80 28.98
C ASP A 183 -3.91 1.94 30.13
N ASN A 184 -4.90 2.51 30.83
CA ASN A 184 -5.61 1.87 31.94
C ASN A 184 -6.54 0.76 31.43
N LEU A 185 -6.63 -0.38 32.13
CA LEU A 185 -7.37 -1.57 31.69
C LEU A 185 -8.82 -1.28 31.24
N PHE A 186 -9.48 -0.31 31.89
CA PHE A 186 -10.84 0.08 31.54
C PHE A 186 -10.96 0.76 30.17
N LYS A 187 -9.97 1.57 29.77
CA LYS A 187 -9.93 2.20 28.43
C LYS A 187 -9.61 1.19 27.34
N VAL A 188 -8.73 0.24 27.62
CA VAL A 188 -8.41 -0.87 26.71
C VAL A 188 -9.67 -1.72 26.47
N LEU A 189 -10.38 -2.09 27.54
CA LEU A 189 -11.62 -2.87 27.38
C LEU A 189 -12.67 -2.13 26.54
N LEU A 190 -12.83 -0.83 26.75
CA LEU A 190 -13.78 0.00 25.99
C LEU A 190 -13.38 0.14 24.52
N SER A 191 -12.09 0.31 24.21
CA SER A 191 -11.61 0.44 22.82
C SER A 191 -11.76 -0.87 22.04
N PHE A 192 -11.37 -2.00 22.63
CA PHE A 192 -11.55 -3.32 22.03
C PHE A 192 -13.03 -3.65 21.82
N PHE A 193 -13.89 -3.29 22.77
CA PHE A 193 -15.34 -3.47 22.62
C PHE A 193 -15.91 -2.62 21.48
N GLY A 194 -15.50 -1.36 21.35
CA GLY A 194 -15.93 -0.48 20.27
C GLY A 194 -15.49 -0.96 18.88
N ILE A 195 -14.23 -1.38 18.74
CA ILE A 195 -13.71 -1.94 17.48
C ILE A 195 -14.42 -3.26 17.14
N GLY A 196 -14.70 -4.11 18.14
CA GLY A 196 -15.46 -5.35 17.97
C GLY A 196 -16.88 -5.12 17.42
N ILE A 197 -17.57 -4.08 17.91
CA ILE A 197 -18.88 -3.67 17.36
C ILE A 197 -18.74 -3.22 15.91
N LEU A 198 -17.71 -2.44 15.59
CA LEU A 198 -17.46 -1.96 14.22
C LEU A 198 -17.21 -3.13 13.25
N LEU A 199 -16.44 -4.13 13.70
CA LEU A 199 -16.15 -5.35 12.93
C LEU A 199 -17.38 -6.21 12.68
N ALA A 200 -18.43 -6.12 13.51
CA ALA A 200 -19.68 -6.84 13.28
C ALA A 200 -20.43 -6.34 12.03
N PHE A 201 -20.16 -5.12 11.55
CA PHE A 201 -20.72 -4.57 10.32
C PHE A 201 -19.96 -4.95 9.04
N THR A 202 -19.00 -5.88 9.13
CA THR A 202 -18.21 -6.30 7.97
C THR A 202 -19.03 -7.21 7.03
N PRO A 203 -18.73 -7.18 5.71
CA PRO A 203 -19.47 -7.95 4.70
C PRO A 203 -19.39 -9.47 4.91
N CYS A 204 -18.49 -9.98 5.76
CA CYS A 204 -18.34 -11.40 6.06
C CYS A 204 -19.35 -11.94 7.08
N VAL A 205 -19.96 -11.09 7.92
CA VAL A 205 -20.97 -11.51 8.92
C VAL A 205 -22.37 -11.49 8.32
N PHE A 206 -22.60 -10.64 7.31
CA PHE A 206 -23.88 -10.53 6.59
C PHE A 206 -24.39 -11.86 6.02
N PRO A 207 -23.56 -12.75 5.44
CA PRO A 207 -24.00 -14.07 4.98
C PRO A 207 -24.41 -15.04 6.10
N MET A 208 -23.90 -14.86 7.32
CA MET A 208 -24.23 -15.75 8.45
C MET A 208 -25.58 -15.42 9.12
N ILE A 209 -26.04 -14.17 9.05
CA ILE A 209 -27.34 -13.76 9.60
C ILE A 209 -28.51 -14.52 8.92
N PRO A 210 -28.56 -14.63 7.57
CA PRO A 210 -29.54 -15.45 6.88
C PRO A 210 -29.49 -16.93 7.25
N ILE A 211 -28.32 -17.51 7.54
CA ILE A 211 -28.17 -18.93 7.89
C ILE A 211 -28.85 -19.23 9.23
N LEU A 212 -28.59 -18.41 10.26
CA LEU A 212 -29.25 -18.61 11.56
C LEU A 212 -30.74 -18.27 11.48
N SER A 213 -31.10 -17.24 10.72
CA SER A 213 -32.50 -16.89 10.49
C SER A 213 -33.25 -18.01 9.76
N SER A 214 -32.66 -18.64 8.74
CA SER A 214 -33.27 -19.75 8.00
C SER A 214 -33.36 -21.04 8.81
N ILE A 215 -32.37 -21.33 9.67
CA ILE A 215 -32.42 -22.46 10.60
C ILE A 215 -33.51 -22.26 11.66
N ILE A 216 -33.67 -21.03 12.19
CA ILE A 216 -34.66 -20.75 13.25
C ILE A 216 -36.08 -20.68 12.68
N VAL A 217 -36.25 -20.13 11.48
CA VAL A 217 -37.57 -20.00 10.81
C VAL A 217 -37.99 -21.30 10.11
N GLY A 218 -37.05 -22.17 9.72
CA GLY A 218 -37.32 -23.44 9.05
C GLY A 218 -37.85 -24.58 9.95
N GLU A 219 -37.72 -24.46 11.28
CA GLU A 219 -38.00 -25.53 12.25
C GLU A 219 -39.44 -25.48 12.84
N GLY A 220 -40.46 -25.46 11.97
CA GLY A 220 -41.88 -25.20 12.30
C GLY A 220 -42.48 -25.78 13.60
N ASP A 221 -43.48 -25.05 14.11
CA ASP A 221 -44.46 -25.33 15.20
C ASP A 221 -43.96 -25.73 16.61
N ASN A 222 -42.67 -26.05 16.85
CA ASN A 222 -42.16 -26.37 18.20
C ASN A 222 -40.91 -25.56 18.62
N ILE A 223 -40.75 -24.35 18.10
CA ILE A 223 -39.70 -23.42 18.52
C ILE A 223 -40.04 -22.75 19.85
N THR A 224 -39.50 -23.28 20.94
CA THR A 224 -39.52 -22.60 22.25
C THR A 224 -38.43 -21.53 22.31
N THR A 225 -38.77 -20.34 22.81
CA THR A 225 -37.86 -19.18 22.95
C THR A 225 -36.57 -19.52 23.70
N ARG A 226 -36.64 -20.45 24.67
CA ARG A 226 -35.48 -20.95 25.41
C ARG A 226 -34.49 -21.69 24.53
N ARG A 227 -34.95 -22.49 23.57
CA ARG A 227 -34.07 -23.30 22.70
C ARG A 227 -33.31 -22.41 21.73
N ALA A 228 -34.00 -21.43 21.13
CA ALA A 228 -33.39 -20.40 20.29
C ALA A 228 -32.32 -19.62 21.07
N PHE A 229 -32.62 -19.22 22.31
CA PHE A 229 -31.65 -18.53 23.17
C PHE A 229 -30.41 -19.39 23.47
N THR A 230 -30.58 -20.68 23.82
CA THR A 230 -29.42 -21.58 24.04
C THR A 230 -28.60 -21.82 22.77
N LEU A 231 -29.24 -21.95 21.61
CA LEU A 231 -28.52 -22.13 20.34
C LEU A 231 -27.68 -20.89 20.01
N SER A 232 -28.23 -19.69 20.17
CA SER A 232 -27.47 -18.44 20.00
C SER A 232 -26.33 -18.32 21.01
N LEU A 233 -26.55 -18.70 22.27
CA LEU A 233 -25.54 -18.61 23.32
C LEU A 233 -24.37 -19.59 23.07
N VAL A 234 -24.65 -20.84 22.69
CA VAL A 234 -23.63 -21.83 22.34
C VAL A 234 -22.83 -21.37 21.10
N TYR A 235 -23.50 -20.83 20.09
CA TYR A 235 -22.86 -20.31 18.89
C TYR A 235 -21.90 -19.14 19.18
N VAL A 236 -22.34 -18.15 19.96
CA VAL A 236 -21.49 -17.00 20.35
C VAL A 236 -20.30 -17.44 21.19
N LEU A 237 -20.51 -18.38 22.12
CA LEU A 237 -19.45 -18.89 22.98
C LEU A 237 -18.39 -19.66 22.16
N ALA A 238 -18.84 -20.50 21.22
CA ALA A 238 -17.93 -21.21 20.32
C ALA A 238 -17.08 -20.25 19.46
N MET A 239 -17.70 -19.24 18.86
CA MET A 239 -17.00 -18.23 18.06
C MET A 239 -16.05 -17.36 18.88
N SER A 240 -16.45 -17.00 20.11
CA SER A 240 -15.59 -16.25 21.03
C SER A 240 -14.33 -17.03 21.37
N VAL A 241 -14.45 -18.33 21.66
CA VAL A 241 -13.32 -19.19 22.02
C VAL A 241 -12.38 -19.36 20.83
N THR A 242 -12.88 -19.65 19.62
CA THR A 242 -12.03 -19.84 18.44
C THR A 242 -11.27 -18.57 18.07
N TYR A 243 -11.92 -17.40 18.05
CA TYR A 243 -11.23 -16.15 17.74
C TYR A 243 -10.25 -15.72 18.84
N THR A 244 -10.53 -16.01 20.10
CA THR A 244 -9.58 -15.76 21.20
C THR A 244 -8.33 -16.63 21.04
N ILE A 245 -8.49 -17.92 20.72
CA ILE A 245 -7.36 -18.83 20.47
C ILE A 245 -6.54 -18.35 19.28
N ALA A 246 -7.18 -17.99 18.16
CA ALA A 246 -6.49 -17.47 16.98
C ALA A 246 -5.73 -16.17 17.28
N GLY A 247 -6.34 -15.25 18.04
CA GLY A 247 -5.70 -14.01 18.47
C GLY A 247 -4.48 -14.26 19.37
N LEU A 248 -4.61 -15.18 20.33
CA LEU A 248 -3.50 -15.56 21.21
C LEU A 248 -2.34 -16.20 20.44
N LEU A 249 -2.64 -17.14 19.53
CA LEU A 249 -1.63 -17.77 18.69
C LEU A 249 -0.91 -16.73 17.81
N THR A 250 -1.66 -15.81 17.20
CA THR A 250 -1.09 -14.74 16.38
C THR A 250 -0.20 -13.80 17.21
N GLY A 251 -0.63 -13.46 18.43
CA GLY A 251 0.17 -12.65 19.36
C GLY A 251 1.48 -13.33 19.79
N LEU A 252 1.45 -14.65 20.00
CA LEU A 252 2.63 -15.43 20.38
C LEU A 252 3.60 -15.69 19.21
N LEU A 253 3.09 -15.80 17.99
CA LEU A 253 3.88 -16.07 16.78
C LEU A 253 4.57 -14.80 16.22
N GLY A 254 4.19 -13.62 16.70
CA GLY A 254 4.86 -12.34 16.41
C GLY A 254 4.50 -11.73 15.03
N ALA A 255 4.98 -10.50 14.81
CA ALA A 255 4.63 -9.61 13.69
C ALA A 255 4.88 -10.19 12.27
N ASN A 256 5.61 -11.30 12.15
CA ASN A 256 5.92 -11.93 10.86
C ASN A 256 4.71 -12.61 10.20
N ILE A 257 3.64 -12.95 10.94
CA ILE A 257 2.46 -13.57 10.34
C ILE A 257 1.76 -12.59 9.37
N GLN A 258 1.76 -11.30 9.67
CA GLN A 258 1.14 -10.32 8.79
C GLN A 258 1.93 -10.15 7.47
N THR A 259 3.26 -10.19 7.53
CA THR A 259 4.13 -10.19 6.34
C THR A 259 3.97 -11.48 5.53
N MET A 260 3.77 -12.61 6.20
CA MET A 260 3.58 -13.91 5.56
C MET A 260 2.19 -14.05 4.89
N LEU A 261 1.15 -13.47 5.49
CA LEU A 261 -0.19 -13.39 4.90
C LEU A 261 -0.28 -12.35 3.77
N GLN A 262 0.60 -11.36 3.74
CA GLN A 262 0.73 -10.43 2.62
C GLN A 262 1.45 -11.04 1.39
N ASN A 263 1.92 -12.29 1.48
CA ASN A 263 2.51 -12.95 0.32
C ASN A 263 1.44 -13.11 -0.78
N PRO A 264 1.69 -12.61 -2.00
CA PRO A 264 0.70 -12.62 -3.09
C PRO A 264 0.18 -14.03 -3.41
N TRP A 265 0.96 -15.07 -3.13
CA TRP A 265 0.54 -16.45 -3.33
C TRP A 265 -0.54 -16.91 -2.33
N VAL A 266 -0.45 -16.47 -1.07
CA VAL A 266 -1.42 -16.79 -0.02
C VAL A 266 -2.73 -16.03 -0.25
N ILE A 267 -2.65 -14.74 -0.57
CA ILE A 267 -3.82 -13.92 -0.93
C ILE A 267 -4.52 -14.51 -2.16
N GLY A 268 -3.75 -14.94 -3.17
CA GLY A 268 -4.28 -15.59 -4.36
C GLY A 268 -5.05 -16.87 -4.04
N SER A 269 -4.51 -17.71 -3.15
CA SER A 269 -5.17 -18.96 -2.72
C SER A 269 -6.47 -18.70 -1.96
N PHE A 270 -6.48 -17.76 -0.99
CA PHE A 270 -7.69 -17.40 -0.25
C PHE A 270 -8.75 -16.76 -1.14
N SER A 271 -8.36 -15.89 -2.06
CA SER A 271 -9.28 -15.29 -3.03
C SER A 271 -9.90 -16.34 -3.94
N ALA A 272 -9.10 -17.27 -4.47
CA ALA A 272 -9.60 -18.38 -5.29
C ALA A 272 -10.59 -19.27 -4.53
N LEU A 273 -10.32 -19.56 -3.25
CA LEU A 273 -11.25 -20.30 -2.39
C LEU A 273 -12.60 -19.57 -2.25
N PHE A 274 -12.59 -18.26 -2.00
CA PHE A 274 -13.82 -17.47 -1.90
C PHE A 274 -14.60 -17.42 -3.22
N VAL A 275 -13.91 -17.34 -4.36
CA VAL A 275 -14.55 -17.41 -5.68
C VAL A 275 -15.23 -18.76 -5.89
N ILE A 276 -14.56 -19.87 -5.56
CA ILE A 276 -15.12 -21.22 -5.67
C ILE A 276 -16.37 -21.38 -4.79
N LEU A 277 -16.31 -20.92 -3.54
CA LEU A 277 -17.45 -20.96 -2.63
C LEU A 277 -18.62 -20.08 -3.09
N SER A 278 -18.32 -18.90 -3.65
CA SER A 278 -19.33 -18.01 -4.24
C SER A 278 -20.02 -18.66 -5.44
N LEU A 279 -19.26 -19.27 -6.36
CA LEU A 279 -19.84 -20.03 -7.49
C LEU A 279 -20.74 -21.17 -6.99
N SER A 280 -20.38 -21.83 -5.89
CA SER A 280 -21.22 -22.88 -5.29
C SER A 280 -22.53 -22.37 -4.69
N MET A 281 -22.62 -21.09 -4.30
CA MET A 281 -23.85 -20.48 -3.79
C MET A 281 -24.74 -19.92 -4.91
N PHE A 282 -24.19 -19.71 -6.12
CA PHE A 282 -24.95 -19.26 -7.28
C PHE A 282 -25.69 -20.37 -8.04
N GLY A 283 -25.39 -21.65 -7.75
CA GLY A 283 -26.10 -22.81 -8.30
C GLY A 283 -25.79 -23.05 -9.77
#